data_AF-B4ISG0-F1
#
_entry.id   AF-B4ISG0-F1
#
_cell.length_a   1.000
_cell.length_b   1.000
_cell.length_c   1.000
_cell.angle_alpha   90.00
_cell.angle_beta   90.00
_cell.angle_gamma   90.00
#
_symmetry.space_group_name_H-M   'P 1'
#
loop_
_entity.id
_entity.type
_entity.pdbx_description
1 polymer ?
#
loop_
_entity_poly.entity_id
_entity_poly.type
_entity_poly.pdbx_seq_one_letter_code
_entity_poly.pdbx_strand_id
1 'polypeptide(L)'
;ETQRLYFEKQLSLAAEFRLPLFLHMRNAHSDFMAILGRNRDKLKECGGGVVHSFTGTLEEAHSILAFGGLYIGVNGCSLKTEENAEVVRQLPNDRILLETDCPWCGIRSSHAGHKHVSTKFPTVKKKEKWTAESLIDGRCEPCQISQVLEAIAGIKQEPKEKLAEIYYQNTLNVFFSRTGKTRTE
;
A
#
# COMPACT_ATOMS: atom_id res chain seq x y z
N GLU A 1 22.19 -1.23 12.12
CA GLU A 1 23.17 -0.48 11.30
C GLU A 1 23.05 -0.80 9.80
N THR A 2 23.18 -2.06 9.40
CA THR A 2 23.08 -2.50 7.98
C THR A 2 21.85 -1.98 7.23
N GLN A 3 20.64 -2.12 7.81
CA GLN A 3 19.40 -1.66 7.15
C GLN A 3 19.42 -0.15 6.86
N ARG A 4 19.87 0.68 7.82
CA ARG A 4 19.95 2.14 7.65
C ARG A 4 20.92 2.53 6.53
N LEU A 5 22.11 1.91 6.53
CA LEU A 5 23.15 2.17 5.53
C LEU A 5 22.66 1.87 4.10
N TYR A 6 22.08 0.70 3.88
CA TYR A 6 21.67 0.29 2.54
C TYR A 6 20.33 0.89 2.11
N PHE A 7 19.45 1.26 3.05
CA PHE A 7 18.28 2.06 2.71
C PHE A 7 18.70 3.42 2.16
N GLU A 8 19.57 4.15 2.89
CA GLU A 8 20.04 5.47 2.48
C GLU A 8 20.84 5.44 1.16
N LYS A 9 21.66 4.40 0.93
CA LYS A 9 22.36 4.21 -0.35
C LYS A 9 21.41 4.02 -1.53
N GLN A 10 20.33 3.25 -1.36
CA GLN A 10 19.38 2.98 -2.46
C GLN A 10 18.57 4.21 -2.86
N LEU A 11 18.41 5.21 -1.98
CA LEU A 11 17.75 6.47 -2.34
C LEU A 11 18.51 7.23 -3.43
N SER A 12 19.84 7.03 -3.56
CA SER A 12 20.61 7.60 -4.66
C SER A 12 20.24 6.98 -6.01
N LEU A 13 19.88 5.69 -6.04
CA LEU A 13 19.44 5.02 -7.28
C LEU A 13 18.10 5.57 -7.75
N ALA A 14 17.18 5.84 -6.83
CA ALA A 14 15.88 6.40 -7.18
C ALA A 14 16.00 7.79 -7.82
N ALA A 15 16.92 8.63 -7.34
CA ALA A 15 17.23 9.91 -7.96
C ALA A 15 17.88 9.74 -9.36
N GLU A 16 18.84 8.81 -9.49
CA GLU A 16 19.53 8.53 -10.74
C GLU A 16 18.57 8.06 -11.85
N PHE A 17 17.70 7.10 -11.53
CA PHE A 17 16.75 6.54 -12.49
C PHE A 17 15.43 7.31 -12.58
N ARG A 18 15.21 8.27 -11.67
CA ARG A 18 13.96 9.04 -11.53
C ARG A 18 12.71 8.15 -11.46
N LEU A 19 12.81 7.08 -10.67
CA LEU A 19 11.71 6.14 -10.48
C LEU A 19 11.06 6.36 -9.11
N PRO A 20 9.71 6.29 -9.02
CA PRO A 20 9.01 6.38 -7.75
C PRO A 20 9.44 5.26 -6.81
N LEU A 21 9.50 5.57 -5.52
CA LEU A 21 9.93 4.63 -4.49
C LEU A 21 8.79 3.70 -4.05
N PHE A 22 9.14 2.43 -3.82
CA PHE A 22 8.30 1.46 -3.10
C PHE A 22 8.95 1.15 -1.75
N LEU A 23 8.43 1.78 -0.69
CA LEU A 23 9.10 1.89 0.61
C LEU A 23 8.50 0.95 1.64
N HIS A 24 9.35 0.18 2.29
CA HIS A 24 8.97 -0.65 3.43
C HIS A 24 9.27 0.05 4.75
N MET A 25 8.31 0.07 5.68
CA MET A 25 8.49 0.58 7.03
C MET A 25 7.71 -0.27 8.02
N ARG A 26 8.41 -0.84 9.02
CA ARG A 26 7.80 -1.58 10.14
C ARG A 26 8.60 -1.36 11.41
N ASN A 27 7.96 -0.83 12.45
CA ASN A 27 8.58 -0.52 13.75
C ASN A 27 9.88 0.32 13.62
N ALA A 28 9.95 1.19 12.62
CA ALA A 28 11.16 1.93 12.26
C ALA A 28 10.89 3.39 11.88
N HIS A 29 9.75 3.94 12.30
CA HIS A 29 9.27 5.25 11.83
C HIS A 29 10.28 6.38 12.03
N SER A 30 10.87 6.49 13.23
CA SER A 30 11.84 7.56 13.54
C SER A 30 13.07 7.52 12.63
N ASP A 31 13.70 6.35 12.48
CA ASP A 31 14.87 6.18 11.60
C ASP A 31 14.50 6.42 10.12
N PHE A 32 13.33 5.90 9.71
CA PHE A 32 12.81 6.03 8.36
C PHE A 32 12.64 7.50 7.98
N MET A 33 11.92 8.28 8.80
CA MET A 33 11.70 9.71 8.56
C MET A 33 12.99 10.51 8.64
N ALA A 34 13.92 10.16 9.54
CA ALA A 34 15.22 10.83 9.63
C ALA A 34 16.06 10.62 8.36
N ILE A 35 16.08 9.40 7.80
CA ILE A 35 16.79 9.09 6.55
C ILE A 35 16.13 9.80 5.36
N LEU A 36 14.81 9.74 5.24
CA LEU A 36 14.08 10.46 4.19
C LEU A 36 14.33 11.97 4.26
N GLY A 37 14.32 12.54 5.47
CA GLY A 37 14.60 13.96 5.72
C GLY A 37 15.94 14.43 5.16
N ARG A 38 17.02 13.67 5.42
CA ARG A 38 18.36 14.00 4.87
C ARG A 38 18.45 13.83 3.35
N ASN A 39 17.55 13.07 2.75
CA ASN A 39 17.54 12.74 1.33
C ASN A 39 16.32 13.34 0.60
N ARG A 40 15.72 14.40 1.15
CA ARG A 40 14.46 14.98 0.65
C ARG A 40 14.53 15.40 -0.81
N ASP A 41 15.67 15.94 -1.25
CA ASP A 41 15.83 16.40 -2.64
C ASP A 41 15.83 15.22 -3.63
N LYS A 42 16.43 14.09 -3.26
CA LYS A 42 16.39 12.85 -4.05
C LYS A 42 14.96 12.34 -4.22
N LEU A 43 14.13 12.43 -3.17
CA LEU A 43 12.72 12.04 -3.22
C LEU A 43 11.90 12.94 -4.16
N LYS A 44 12.20 14.24 -4.19
CA LYS A 44 11.56 15.17 -5.13
C LYS A 44 11.95 14.84 -6.58
N GLU A 45 13.21 14.53 -6.83
CA GLU A 45 13.72 14.19 -8.17
C GLU A 45 13.12 12.89 -8.72
N CYS A 46 12.83 11.92 -7.84
CA CYS A 46 12.28 10.62 -8.24
C CYS A 46 10.74 10.58 -8.32
N GLY A 47 10.06 11.72 -8.10
CA GLY A 47 8.60 11.82 -8.21
C GLY A 47 7.82 11.28 -7.02
N GLY A 48 8.48 10.99 -5.89
CA GLY A 48 7.84 10.51 -4.67
C GLY A 48 7.81 8.98 -4.55
N GLY A 49 6.75 8.45 -3.94
CA GLY A 49 6.60 7.00 -3.74
C GLY A 49 5.44 6.60 -2.83
N VAL A 50 5.41 5.32 -2.44
CA VAL A 50 4.42 4.75 -1.52
C VAL A 50 5.12 4.08 -0.35
N VAL A 51 4.60 4.26 0.87
CA VAL A 51 4.92 3.43 2.02
C VAL A 51 3.96 2.24 2.00
N HIS A 52 4.46 1.10 1.53
CA HIS A 52 3.67 -0.08 1.25
C HIS A 52 3.33 -0.86 2.52
N SER A 53 2.23 -1.61 2.49
CA SER A 53 1.75 -2.51 3.56
C SER A 53 1.71 -1.80 4.92
N PHE A 54 1.13 -0.59 4.94
CA PHE A 54 1.17 0.27 6.12
C PHE A 54 0.29 -0.29 7.25
N THR A 55 0.88 -0.47 8.43
CA THR A 55 0.18 -0.91 9.66
C THR A 55 0.54 -0.02 10.86
N GLY A 56 1.06 1.17 10.60
CA GLY A 56 1.50 2.12 11.62
C GLY A 56 0.35 2.90 12.25
N THR A 57 0.69 3.89 13.09
CA THR A 57 -0.30 4.75 13.74
C THR A 57 -0.77 5.89 12.83
N LEU A 58 -1.82 6.60 13.25
CA LEU A 58 -2.30 7.77 12.53
C LEU A 58 -1.25 8.90 12.52
N GLU A 59 -0.52 9.09 13.62
CA GLU A 59 0.55 10.07 13.69
C GLU A 59 1.68 9.76 12.69
N GLU A 60 2.05 8.49 12.58
CA GLU A 60 3.05 8.03 11.60
C GLU A 60 2.56 8.24 10.16
N ALA A 61 1.29 7.97 9.88
CA ALA A 61 0.71 8.24 8.56
C ALA A 61 0.71 9.74 8.25
N HIS A 62 0.31 10.59 9.19
CA HIS A 62 0.32 12.04 9.02
C HIS A 62 1.72 12.59 8.75
N SER A 63 2.74 12.13 9.47
CA SER A 63 4.11 12.60 9.24
C SER A 63 4.66 12.13 7.89
N ILE A 64 4.32 10.91 7.43
CA ILE A 64 4.64 10.41 6.09
C ILE A 64 3.99 11.30 5.02
N LEU A 65 2.70 11.59 5.15
CA LEU A 65 1.97 12.40 4.17
C LEU A 65 2.45 13.86 4.17
N ALA A 66 2.75 14.43 5.35
CA ALA A 66 3.27 15.78 5.51
C ALA A 66 4.69 15.95 4.92
N PHE A 67 5.44 14.87 4.76
CA PHE A 67 6.74 14.90 4.09
C PHE A 67 6.63 15.43 2.64
N GLY A 68 5.50 15.11 1.98
CA GLY A 68 5.19 15.47 0.61
C GLY A 68 5.69 14.45 -0.41
N GLY A 69 4.84 14.10 -1.37
CA GLY A 69 5.16 13.14 -2.44
C GLY A 69 5.04 11.66 -2.05
N LEU A 70 4.59 11.35 -0.83
CA LEU A 70 4.38 9.98 -0.37
C LEU A 70 2.91 9.61 -0.27
N TYR A 71 2.62 8.35 -0.56
CA TYR A 71 1.31 7.71 -0.45
C TYR A 71 1.36 6.58 0.59
N ILE A 72 0.19 6.09 1.01
CA ILE A 72 0.03 4.96 1.91
C ILE A 72 -0.54 3.76 1.15
N GLY A 73 0.17 2.64 1.16
CA GLY A 73 -0.28 1.37 0.62
C GLY A 73 -1.11 0.61 1.65
N VAL A 74 -2.32 0.20 1.27
CA VAL A 74 -3.30 -0.46 2.14
C VAL A 74 -3.62 -1.85 1.59
N ASN A 75 -3.51 -2.86 2.45
CA ASN A 75 -3.88 -4.25 2.18
C ASN A 75 -4.64 -4.86 3.37
N GLY A 76 -4.88 -6.18 3.37
CA GLY A 76 -5.63 -6.82 4.46
C GLY A 76 -4.89 -6.85 5.81
N CYS A 77 -3.57 -6.66 5.86
CA CYS A 77 -2.83 -6.45 7.11
C CYS A 77 -3.09 -5.05 7.70
N SER A 78 -3.28 -4.04 6.84
CA SER A 78 -3.70 -2.67 7.21
C SER A 78 -5.14 -2.57 7.71
N LEU A 79 -5.88 -3.69 7.76
CA LEU A 79 -7.31 -3.75 8.08
C LEU A 79 -7.61 -4.81 9.15
N LYS A 80 -6.57 -5.26 9.87
CA LYS A 80 -6.64 -6.39 10.79
C LYS A 80 -7.34 -6.02 12.09
N THR A 81 -6.98 -4.91 12.73
CA THR A 81 -7.56 -4.46 14.01
C THR A 81 -8.50 -3.27 13.82
N GLU A 82 -9.33 -2.97 14.81
CA GLU A 82 -10.17 -1.76 14.80
C GLU A 82 -9.31 -0.48 14.80
N GLU A 83 -8.13 -0.49 15.45
CA GLU A 83 -7.16 0.61 15.37
C GLU A 83 -6.64 0.81 13.94
N ASN A 84 -6.29 -0.28 13.23
CA ASN A 84 -5.85 -0.16 11.84
C ASN A 84 -6.99 0.36 10.94
N ALA A 85 -8.22 -0.12 11.16
CA ALA A 85 -9.39 0.36 10.44
C ALA A 85 -9.64 1.85 10.70
N GLU A 86 -9.46 2.34 11.92
CA GLU A 86 -9.61 3.75 12.28
C GLU A 86 -8.55 4.62 11.60
N VAL A 87 -7.29 4.15 11.52
CA VAL A 87 -6.26 4.86 10.74
C VAL A 87 -6.70 4.99 9.28
N VAL A 88 -7.10 3.89 8.64
CA VAL A 88 -7.57 3.90 7.23
C VAL A 88 -8.81 4.78 7.03
N ARG A 89 -9.71 4.82 8.02
CA ARG A 89 -10.89 5.71 8.02
C ARG A 89 -10.48 7.17 7.90
N GLN A 90 -9.40 7.59 8.56
CA GLN A 90 -8.95 8.98 8.59
C GLN A 90 -7.98 9.36 7.46
N LEU A 91 -7.39 8.39 6.76
CA LEU A 91 -6.52 8.67 5.61
C LEU A 91 -7.27 9.40 4.48
N PRO A 92 -6.66 10.40 3.82
CA PRO A 92 -7.25 11.06 2.68
C PRO A 92 -7.22 10.15 1.43
N ASN A 93 -8.34 10.07 0.70
CA ASN A 93 -8.49 9.12 -0.41
C ASN A 93 -7.51 9.35 -1.55
N ASP A 94 -7.09 10.59 -1.81
CA ASP A 94 -6.11 10.95 -2.82
C ASP A 94 -4.65 10.60 -2.43
N ARG A 95 -4.47 9.87 -1.31
CA ARG A 95 -3.17 9.38 -0.83
C ARG A 95 -3.13 7.89 -0.52
N ILE A 96 -4.17 7.14 -0.89
CA ILE A 96 -4.25 5.68 -0.68
C ILE A 96 -3.96 4.95 -2.00
N LEU A 97 -3.13 3.91 -1.92
CA LEU A 97 -2.98 2.88 -2.96
C LEU A 97 -3.48 1.53 -2.41
N LEU A 98 -4.07 0.71 -3.28
CA LEU A 98 -4.48 -0.64 -2.93
C LEU A 98 -3.40 -1.66 -3.31
N GLU A 99 -3.19 -2.63 -2.43
CA GLU A 99 -2.37 -3.79 -2.71
C GLU A 99 -2.90 -5.02 -1.97
N THR A 100 -2.47 -6.22 -2.36
CA THR A 100 -2.81 -7.46 -1.65
C THR A 100 -1.68 -7.97 -0.77
N ASP A 101 -0.44 -7.67 -1.13
CA ASP A 101 0.78 -8.31 -0.58
C ASP A 101 0.73 -9.85 -0.69
N CYS A 102 0.05 -10.36 -1.74
CA CYS A 102 -0.11 -11.79 -1.94
C CYS A 102 1.26 -12.49 -2.07
N PRO A 103 1.45 -13.69 -1.46
CA PRO A 103 0.43 -14.60 -0.93
C PRO A 103 -0.04 -14.30 0.50
N TRP A 104 0.37 -13.17 1.09
CA TRP A 104 0.09 -12.76 2.45
C TRP A 104 -1.13 -11.83 2.54
N CYS A 105 -1.44 -11.36 3.75
CA CYS A 105 -2.42 -10.31 4.02
C CYS A 105 -3.84 -10.52 3.46
N GLY A 106 -4.27 -11.76 3.22
CA GLY A 106 -5.69 -12.05 2.97
C GLY A 106 -6.56 -11.66 4.18
N ILE A 107 -7.71 -11.03 3.92
CA ILE A 107 -8.66 -10.62 4.98
C ILE A 107 -9.33 -11.86 5.56
N ARG A 108 -9.10 -12.15 6.84
CA ARG A 108 -9.67 -13.30 7.57
C ARG A 108 -10.90 -12.90 8.36
N SER A 109 -11.72 -13.87 8.74
CA SER A 109 -12.94 -13.66 9.53
C SER A 109 -12.73 -12.95 10.87
N SER A 110 -11.53 -13.05 11.44
CA SER A 110 -11.14 -12.36 12.68
C SER A 110 -10.69 -10.91 12.49
N HIS A 111 -10.57 -10.42 11.25
CA HIS A 111 -10.09 -9.07 10.98
C HIS A 111 -11.26 -8.07 11.04
N ALA A 112 -11.01 -6.86 11.55
CA ALA A 112 -11.99 -5.79 11.64
C ALA A 112 -12.64 -5.45 10.28
N GLY A 113 -11.84 -5.44 9.20
CA GLY A 113 -12.32 -5.17 7.84
C GLY A 113 -13.24 -6.26 7.25
N HIS A 114 -13.27 -7.47 7.81
CA HIS A 114 -14.00 -8.60 7.23
C HIS A 114 -15.51 -8.38 7.14
N LYS A 115 -16.09 -7.65 8.09
CA LYS A 115 -17.53 -7.35 8.17
C LYS A 115 -18.07 -6.61 6.95
N HIS A 116 -17.20 -5.99 6.16
CA HIS A 116 -17.53 -5.22 4.97
C HIS A 116 -17.27 -5.99 3.66
N VAL A 117 -16.64 -7.16 3.72
CA VAL A 117 -16.28 -7.94 2.52
C VAL A 117 -17.47 -8.78 2.04
N SER A 118 -17.93 -8.49 0.83
CA SER A 118 -19.06 -9.15 0.18
C SER A 118 -18.62 -10.18 -0.85
N THR A 119 -17.55 -9.90 -1.60
CA THR A 119 -17.05 -10.79 -2.65
C THR A 119 -16.43 -12.04 -2.06
N LYS A 120 -16.83 -13.22 -2.56
CA LYS A 120 -16.28 -14.53 -2.18
C LYS A 120 -15.74 -15.24 -3.41
N PHE A 121 -14.66 -15.97 -3.21
CA PHE A 121 -14.07 -16.85 -4.21
C PHE A 121 -14.21 -18.30 -3.75
N PRO A 122 -14.46 -19.27 -4.65
CA PRO A 122 -14.38 -20.68 -4.30
C PRO A 122 -12.99 -21.02 -3.75
N THR A 123 -12.91 -21.71 -2.62
CA THR A 123 -11.63 -22.07 -1.98
C THR A 123 -11.54 -23.55 -1.68
N VAL A 124 -10.35 -24.12 -1.83
CA VAL A 124 -10.03 -25.48 -1.39
C VAL A 124 -8.91 -25.47 -0.35
N LYS A 125 -9.01 -26.35 0.65
CA LYS A 125 -8.00 -26.44 1.74
C LYS A 125 -6.75 -27.21 1.35
N LYS A 126 -6.89 -28.15 0.43
CA LYS A 126 -5.83 -29.08 0.01
C LYS A 126 -5.39 -28.69 -1.40
N LYS A 127 -4.08 -28.49 -1.59
CA LYS A 127 -3.50 -28.12 -2.91
C LYS A 127 -3.82 -29.14 -4.00
N GLU A 128 -4.02 -30.39 -3.64
CA GLU A 128 -4.36 -31.48 -4.55
C GLU A 128 -5.79 -31.36 -5.11
N LYS A 129 -6.64 -30.56 -4.47
CA LYS A 129 -8.02 -30.29 -4.91
C LYS A 129 -8.14 -28.99 -5.72
N TRP A 130 -7.03 -28.32 -6.00
CA TRP A 130 -7.02 -27.06 -6.73
C TRP A 130 -7.50 -27.25 -8.17
N THR A 131 -8.37 -26.35 -8.61
CA THR A 131 -8.78 -26.17 -10.01
C THR A 131 -8.60 -24.71 -10.42
N ALA A 132 -8.65 -24.42 -11.72
CA ALA A 132 -8.51 -23.06 -12.26
C ALA A 132 -9.61 -22.09 -11.75
N GLU A 133 -10.72 -22.63 -11.25
CA GLU A 133 -11.88 -21.90 -10.72
C GLU A 133 -11.83 -21.72 -9.19
N SER A 134 -10.77 -22.18 -8.52
CA SER A 134 -10.65 -22.17 -7.07
C SER A 134 -9.34 -21.58 -6.56
N LEU A 135 -9.39 -20.92 -5.41
CA LEU A 135 -8.21 -20.47 -4.67
C LEU A 135 -7.78 -21.52 -3.63
N ILE A 136 -6.54 -21.42 -3.15
CA ILE A 136 -6.08 -22.18 -1.98
C ILE A 136 -6.46 -21.41 -0.71
N ASP A 137 -7.18 -22.06 0.22
CA ASP A 137 -7.53 -21.46 1.50
C ASP A 137 -6.27 -21.02 2.26
N GLY A 138 -6.28 -19.77 2.73
CA GLY A 138 -5.15 -19.15 3.41
C GLY A 138 -4.02 -18.62 2.52
N ARG A 139 -4.07 -18.81 1.20
CA ARG A 139 -3.14 -18.18 0.24
C ARG A 139 -3.83 -17.00 -0.44
N CYS A 140 -3.43 -15.78 -0.10
CA CYS A 140 -3.99 -14.59 -0.74
C CYS A 140 -3.62 -14.55 -2.23
N GLU A 141 -4.48 -14.01 -3.07
CA GLU A 141 -4.24 -13.85 -4.52
C GLU A 141 -4.60 -12.44 -5.00
N PRO A 142 -4.04 -11.96 -6.13
CA PRO A 142 -4.30 -10.61 -6.65
C PRO A 142 -5.79 -10.30 -6.87
N CYS A 143 -6.60 -11.29 -7.24
CA CYS A 143 -8.05 -11.11 -7.43
C CYS A 143 -8.77 -10.66 -6.14
N GLN A 144 -8.19 -10.92 -4.97
CA GLN A 144 -8.72 -10.50 -3.67
C GLN A 144 -8.46 -9.01 -3.36
N ILE A 145 -7.84 -8.25 -4.27
CA ILE A 145 -7.77 -6.78 -4.15
C ILE A 145 -9.17 -6.13 -4.08
N SER A 146 -10.18 -6.76 -4.69
CA SER A 146 -11.58 -6.35 -4.56
C SER A 146 -12.08 -6.42 -3.11
N GLN A 147 -11.62 -7.39 -2.32
CA GLN A 147 -11.98 -7.52 -0.91
C GLN A 147 -11.34 -6.42 -0.07
N VAL A 148 -10.11 -5.97 -0.42
CA VAL A 148 -9.47 -4.81 0.22
C VAL A 148 -10.26 -3.53 -0.07
N LEU A 149 -10.67 -3.32 -1.33
CA LEU A 149 -11.51 -2.18 -1.72
C LEU A 149 -12.85 -2.18 -0.96
N GLU A 150 -13.54 -3.32 -0.90
CA GLU A 150 -14.81 -3.46 -0.18
C GLU A 150 -14.67 -3.14 1.31
N ALA A 151 -13.59 -3.62 1.93
CA ALA A 151 -13.30 -3.34 3.32
C ALA A 151 -13.10 -1.84 3.58
N ILE A 152 -12.30 -1.17 2.75
CA ILE A 152 -12.07 0.28 2.86
C ILE A 152 -13.37 1.06 2.61
N ALA A 153 -14.15 0.70 1.59
CA ALA A 153 -15.43 1.33 1.28
C ALA A 153 -16.40 1.27 2.48
N GLY A 154 -16.50 0.11 3.13
CA GLY A 154 -17.33 -0.04 4.33
C GLY A 154 -16.82 0.75 5.53
N ILE A 155 -15.50 0.80 5.75
CA ILE A 155 -14.87 1.57 6.84
C ILE A 155 -15.09 3.08 6.66
N LYS A 156 -14.88 3.58 5.44
CA LYS A 156 -15.02 5.00 5.10
C LYS A 156 -16.47 5.44 4.85
N GLN A 157 -17.39 4.48 4.70
CA GLN A 157 -18.79 4.72 4.35
C GLN A 157 -18.93 5.49 3.03
N GLU A 158 -18.11 5.12 2.04
CA GLU A 158 -18.12 5.71 0.70
C GLU A 158 -18.39 4.65 -0.38
N PRO A 159 -18.99 5.02 -1.53
CA PRO A 159 -19.23 4.09 -2.62
C PRO A 159 -17.92 3.48 -3.15
N LYS A 160 -17.87 2.15 -3.25
CA LYS A 160 -16.64 1.43 -3.68
C LYS A 160 -16.22 1.79 -5.10
N GLU A 161 -17.16 2.09 -6.00
CA GLU A 161 -16.90 2.49 -7.39
C GLU A 161 -16.17 3.84 -7.44
N LYS A 162 -16.57 4.78 -6.58
CA LYS A 162 -15.89 6.08 -6.42
C LYS A 162 -14.48 5.89 -5.90
N LEU A 163 -14.30 5.08 -4.85
CA LEU A 163 -12.99 4.83 -4.26
C LEU A 163 -12.05 4.08 -5.23
N ALA A 164 -12.58 3.13 -6.00
CA ALA A 164 -11.83 2.39 -7.01
C ALA A 164 -11.21 3.34 -8.04
N GLU A 165 -11.99 4.29 -8.56
CA GLU A 165 -11.49 5.28 -9.51
C GLU A 165 -10.38 6.14 -8.88
N ILE A 166 -10.60 6.67 -7.66
CA ILE A 166 -9.59 7.49 -6.98
C ILE A 166 -8.28 6.71 -6.77
N TYR A 167 -8.35 5.49 -6.22
CA TYR A 167 -7.16 4.71 -5.92
C TYR A 167 -6.45 4.20 -7.17
N TYR A 168 -7.21 3.93 -8.24
CA TYR A 168 -6.64 3.63 -9.56
C TYR A 168 -5.87 4.85 -10.11
N GLN A 169 -6.47 6.04 -10.08
CA GLN A 169 -5.79 7.27 -10.52
C GLN A 169 -4.56 7.60 -9.67
N ASN A 170 -4.62 7.42 -8.35
CA ASN A 170 -3.44 7.57 -7.47
C ASN A 170 -2.30 6.64 -7.93
N THR A 171 -2.62 5.37 -8.21
CA THR A 171 -1.64 4.38 -8.67
C THR A 171 -1.04 4.78 -10.03
N LEU A 172 -1.89 5.24 -10.96
CA LEU A 172 -1.42 5.77 -12.25
C LEU A 172 -0.50 6.97 -12.06
N ASN A 173 -0.85 7.91 -11.20
CA ASN A 173 -0.06 9.11 -10.95
C ASN A 173 1.32 8.78 -10.35
N VAL A 174 1.41 7.77 -9.48
CA VAL A 174 2.68 7.37 -8.86
C VAL A 174 3.54 6.56 -9.82
N PHE A 175 3.01 5.48 -10.41
CA PHE A 175 3.82 4.46 -11.08
C PHE A 175 3.78 4.52 -12.61
N PHE A 176 2.79 5.20 -13.19
CA PHE A 176 2.53 5.17 -14.64
C PHE A 176 2.43 6.57 -15.26
N SER A 177 2.66 7.62 -14.49
CA SER A 177 2.67 8.99 -15.00
C SER A 177 3.91 9.18 -15.87
N ARG A 178 3.71 9.66 -17.09
CA ARG A 178 4.79 9.94 -18.06
C ARG A 178 5.56 11.23 -17.72
N THR A 179 5.60 11.65 -16.46
CA THR A 179 6.34 12.84 -16.03
C THR A 179 7.81 12.50 -15.83
N GLY A 180 8.45 12.06 -16.91
CA GLY A 180 9.88 11.88 -17.04
C GLY A 180 10.22 12.10 -18.51
N LYS A 181 10.83 13.26 -18.79
CA LYS A 181 11.32 13.71 -20.10
C LYS A 181 11.82 12.52 -20.94
N THR A 182 11.40 12.48 -22.20
CA THR A 182 11.97 11.65 -23.26
C THR A 182 13.46 11.40 -23.00
N ARG A 183 13.85 10.13 -22.87
CA ARG A 183 15.25 9.73 -23.06
C ARG A 183 15.66 10.30 -24.41
N THR A 184 16.39 11.40 -24.42
CA THR A 184 17.19 11.74 -25.60
C THR A 184 18.25 10.65 -25.67
N GLU A 185 18.13 9.82 -26.71
CA GLU A 185 19.15 8.88 -27.15
C GLU A 185 20.52 9.55 -27.31
#